data_AF-A0A1Y5U2B1-F1
#
_entry.id   AF-A0A1Y5U2B1-F1
#
_cell.length_a   1.000
_cell.length_b   1.000
_cell.length_c   1.000
_cell.angle_alpha   90.00
_cell.angle_beta   90.00
_cell.angle_gamma   90.00
#
_symmetry.space_group_name_H-M   'P 1'
#
loop_
_entity.id
_entity.type
_entity.pdbx_description
1 polymer ?
#
loop_
_entity_poly.entity_id
_entity_poly.type
_entity_poly.pdbx_seq_one_letter_code
_entity_poly.pdbx_strand_id
1 'polypeptide(L)'
;MICRPSGAITNFQPYLGTVPVTRTGDFSDVFVTDADGRRMVWTDVSHIDNDAMRDLMRQIVDRLYTFHMNRDDPQFRGHLDRWLAISGTWDDPKLDDALLAVISENEEPDRPV
;
A
#
# COMPACT_ATOMS: atom_id res chain seq x y z
N MET A 1 -27.87 -13.14 -9.27
CA MET A 1 -28.46 -12.20 -8.29
C MET A 1 -27.87 -10.83 -8.61
N ILE A 2 -28.70 -9.94 -9.16
CA ILE A 2 -28.29 -8.64 -9.72
C ILE A 2 -28.55 -7.59 -8.62
N CYS A 3 -27.51 -6.91 -8.14
CA CYS A 3 -27.67 -5.75 -7.28
C CYS A 3 -27.43 -4.47 -8.10
N ARG A 4 -28.50 -3.69 -8.23
CA ARG A 4 -28.54 -2.35 -8.84
C ARG A 4 -27.85 -1.32 -7.92
N PRO A 5 -27.28 -0.22 -8.46
CA PRO A 5 -26.51 0.75 -7.70
C PRO A 5 -27.41 1.82 -7.07
N SER A 6 -27.19 2.12 -5.78
CA SER A 6 -27.80 3.27 -5.09
C SER A 6 -26.71 4.13 -4.48
N GLY A 7 -26.47 5.28 -5.12
CA GLY A 7 -26.06 6.53 -4.47
C GLY A 7 -24.71 6.56 -3.77
N ALA A 8 -23.64 6.77 -4.56
CA ALA A 8 -22.46 7.55 -4.19
C ALA A 8 -21.76 7.22 -2.86
N ILE A 9 -21.24 6.00 -2.74
CA ILE A 9 -19.97 5.81 -2.03
C ILE A 9 -18.89 6.09 -3.09
N THR A 10 -18.50 7.35 -3.26
CA THR A 10 -17.35 7.65 -4.12
C THR A 10 -16.12 7.06 -3.45
N ASN A 11 -15.65 5.95 -4.03
CA ASN A 11 -14.27 5.47 -4.05
C ASN A 11 -13.38 6.01 -2.93
N PHE A 12 -13.29 5.27 -1.82
CA PHE A 12 -12.07 5.27 -1.01
C PHE A 12 -11.03 4.38 -1.70
N GLN A 13 -10.55 4.85 -2.85
CA GLN A 13 -9.31 4.38 -3.46
C GLN A 13 -8.27 5.48 -3.18
N PRO A 14 -7.30 5.26 -2.28
CA PRO A 14 -6.38 6.30 -1.79
C PRO A 14 -5.60 7.04 -2.90
N TYR A 15 -5.47 6.44 -4.07
CA TYR A 15 -4.77 7.01 -5.23
C TYR A 15 -5.71 7.64 -6.30
N LEU A 16 -7.03 7.57 -6.11
CA LEU A 16 -8.06 8.07 -7.04
C LEU A 16 -9.13 8.94 -6.37
N GLY A 17 -8.97 9.26 -5.08
CA GLY A 17 -9.90 10.07 -4.29
C GLY A 17 -9.61 11.57 -4.38
N THR A 18 -10.66 12.40 -4.25
CA THR A 18 -10.53 13.85 -4.11
C THR A 18 -10.14 14.19 -2.68
N VAL A 19 -9.02 14.89 -2.49
CA VAL A 19 -8.62 15.42 -1.18
C VAL A 19 -9.52 16.63 -0.84
N PRO A 20 -10.12 16.66 0.37
CA PRO A 20 -10.97 17.78 0.77
C PRO A 20 -10.18 19.08 0.90
N VAL A 21 -10.80 20.21 0.54
CA VAL A 21 -10.20 21.54 0.71
C VAL A 21 -10.50 22.04 2.12
N THR A 22 -9.44 22.31 2.90
CA THR A 22 -9.53 22.94 4.22
C THR A 22 -9.31 24.46 4.12
N ARG A 23 -10.02 25.23 4.96
CA ARG A 23 -9.80 26.67 5.10
C ARG A 23 -8.85 27.01 6.25
N THR A 24 -8.70 26.12 7.22
CA THR A 24 -7.78 26.28 8.36
C THR A 24 -6.39 25.74 8.06
N GLY A 25 -6.26 24.83 7.09
CA GLY A 25 -4.98 24.23 6.68
C GLY A 25 -4.60 22.96 7.46
N ASP A 26 -5.20 22.75 8.62
CA ASP A 26 -4.98 21.59 9.50
C ASP A 26 -6.09 20.53 9.38
N PHE A 27 -7.04 20.72 8.46
CA PHE A 27 -8.18 19.83 8.22
C PHE A 27 -9.11 19.63 9.43
N SER A 28 -9.00 20.45 10.48
CA SER A 28 -9.92 20.43 11.63
C SER A 28 -11.34 20.87 11.26
N ASP A 29 -11.50 21.60 10.15
CA ASP A 29 -12.78 22.05 9.59
C ASP A 29 -13.43 21.01 8.65
N VAL A 30 -12.76 19.88 8.40
CA VAL A 30 -13.23 18.82 7.51
C VAL A 30 -13.80 17.64 8.30
N PHE A 31 -14.97 17.18 7.89
CA PHE A 31 -15.67 16.07 8.53
C PHE A 31 -16.08 15.00 7.51
N VAL A 32 -15.89 13.74 7.86
CA VAL A 32 -16.45 12.59 7.15
C VAL A 32 -17.75 12.19 7.84
N THR A 33 -18.80 11.96 7.07
CA THR A 33 -20.06 11.42 7.59
C THR A 33 -20.22 10.00 7.07
N ASP A 34 -20.39 9.03 7.97
CA ASP A 34 -20.65 7.64 7.58
C ASP A 34 -22.12 7.41 7.21
N ALA A 35 -22.45 6.17 6.84
CA ALA A 35 -23.80 5.78 6.48
C ALA A 35 -24.79 5.81 7.66
N ASP A 36 -24.28 5.73 8.90
CA ASP A 36 -25.06 5.83 10.13
C ASP A 36 -25.25 7.28 10.59
N GLY A 37 -24.75 8.25 9.82
CA GLY A 37 -24.87 9.68 10.10
C GLY A 37 -23.88 10.19 11.15
N ARG A 38 -22.91 9.37 11.58
CA ARG A 38 -21.87 9.79 12.52
C ARG A 38 -20.87 10.70 11.80
N ARG A 39 -20.62 11.87 12.38
CA ARG A 39 -19.57 12.79 11.93
C ARG A 39 -18.26 12.46 12.63
N MET A 40 -17.22 12.25 11.85
CA MET A 40 -15.84 12.00 12.28
C MET A 40 -14.95 13.11 11.75
N VAL A 41 -14.02 13.60 12.56
CA VAL A 41 -13.04 14.61 12.12
C VAL A 41 -12.10 13.94 11.13
N TRP A 42 -11.74 14.64 10.04
CA TRP A 42 -10.87 14.10 9.00
C TRP A 42 -9.55 13.53 9.53
N THR A 43 -8.95 14.19 10.53
CA THR A 43 -7.71 13.74 11.20
C THR A 43 -7.84 12.41 11.95
N ASP A 44 -9.05 12.04 12.37
CA ASP A 44 -9.30 10.81 13.13
C ASP A 44 -9.63 9.62 12.22
N VAL A 45 -9.82 9.87 10.92
CA VAL A 45 -10.11 8.84 9.92
C VAL A 45 -8.80 8.36 9.31
N SER A 46 -8.64 7.05 9.12
CA SER A 46 -7.50 6.50 8.39
C SER A 46 -7.53 6.95 6.92
N HIS A 47 -6.62 7.84 6.56
CA HIS A 47 -6.44 8.32 5.19
C HIS A 47 -4.95 8.30 4.82
N ILE A 48 -4.67 8.00 3.56
CA ILE A 48 -3.34 8.11 2.95
C ILE A 48 -3.57 8.93 1.68
N ASP A 49 -2.97 10.11 1.60
CA ASP A 49 -3.00 10.92 0.38
C ASP A 49 -1.90 10.48 -0.61
N ASN A 50 -1.86 11.11 -1.78
CA ASN A 50 -0.90 10.77 -2.84
C ASN A 50 0.55 10.99 -2.44
N ASP A 51 0.84 12.00 -1.62
CA ASP A 51 2.21 12.32 -1.20
C ASP A 51 2.67 11.34 -0.12
N ALA A 52 1.80 11.03 0.84
CA ALA A 52 2.00 9.98 1.83
C ALA A 52 2.16 8.60 1.17
N MET A 53 1.37 8.29 0.14
CA MET A 53 1.52 7.05 -0.63
C MET A 53 2.85 7.00 -1.39
N ARG A 54 3.24 8.11 -2.02
CA ARG A 54 4.54 8.24 -2.71
C ARG A 54 5.69 8.04 -1.73
N ASP A 55 5.63 8.68 -0.58
CA ASP A 55 6.66 8.59 0.46
C ASP A 55 6.74 7.18 1.06
N LEU A 56 5.59 6.53 1.27
CA LEU A 56 5.53 5.14 1.70
C LEU A 56 6.17 4.20 0.67
N MET A 57 5.79 4.34 -0.61
CA MET A 57 6.36 3.53 -1.69
C MET A 57 7.87 3.75 -1.82
N ARG A 58 8.35 5.00 -1.73
CA ARG A 58 9.79 5.30 -1.71
C ARG A 58 10.48 4.59 -0.55
N GLN A 59 9.95 4.69 0.67
CA GLN A 59 10.53 4.01 1.83
C GLN A 59 10.56 2.49 1.68
N ILE A 60 9.52 1.89 1.10
CA ILE A 60 9.49 0.44 0.83
C ILE A 60 10.59 0.08 -0.18
N VAL A 61 10.67 0.80 -1.29
CA VAL A 61 11.68 0.55 -2.34
C VAL A 61 13.10 0.74 -1.79
N ASP A 62 13.37 1.81 -1.05
CA ASP A 62 14.69 2.08 -0.48
C ASP A 62 15.13 0.99 0.51
N ARG A 63 14.20 0.46 1.31
CA ARG A 63 14.46 -0.65 2.23
C ARG A 63 14.71 -1.95 1.49
N LEU A 64 13.92 -2.26 0.47
CA LEU A 64 14.14 -3.45 -0.37
C LEU A 64 15.48 -3.35 -1.11
N TYR A 65 15.82 -2.18 -1.64
CA TYR A 65 17.11 -1.94 -2.28
C TYR A 65 18.26 -2.14 -1.30
N THR A 66 18.15 -1.56 -0.10
CA THR A 66 19.16 -1.74 0.97
C THR A 66 19.29 -3.21 1.35
N PHE A 67 18.18 -3.94 1.48
CA PHE A 67 18.18 -5.38 1.70
C PHE A 67 18.93 -6.12 0.59
N HIS A 68 18.62 -5.84 -0.68
CA HIS A 68 19.29 -6.47 -1.81
C HIS A 68 20.79 -6.18 -1.86
N MET A 69 21.21 -4.96 -1.50
CA MET A 69 22.63 -4.59 -1.46
C MET A 69 23.39 -5.26 -0.30
N ASN A 70 22.72 -5.53 0.82
CA ASN A 70 23.35 -6.06 2.03
C ASN A 70 23.06 -7.56 2.27
N ARG A 71 22.33 -8.22 1.37
CA ARG A 71 21.94 -9.64 1.51
C ARG A 71 23.10 -10.60 1.72
N ASP A 72 24.30 -10.23 1.27
CA ASP A 72 25.51 -11.04 1.35
C ASP A 72 26.38 -10.71 2.57
N ASP A 73 26.05 -9.66 3.31
CA ASP A 73 26.73 -9.28 4.54
C ASP A 73 26.37 -10.25 5.69
N PRO A 74 27.36 -10.92 6.32
CA PRO A 74 27.11 -11.88 7.40
C PRO A 74 26.45 -11.27 8.63
N GLN A 75 26.74 -10.01 8.97
CA GLN A 75 26.19 -9.33 10.14
C GLN A 75 24.71 -8.97 9.91
N PHE A 76 24.36 -8.57 8.69
CA PHE A 76 22.99 -8.33 8.25
C PHE A 76 22.16 -9.63 8.24
N ARG A 77 22.72 -10.73 7.73
CA ARG A 77 22.09 -12.07 7.79
C ARG A 77 21.75 -12.49 9.22
N GLY A 78 22.68 -12.32 10.16
CA GLY A 78 22.43 -12.64 11.57
C GLY A 78 21.30 -11.80 12.20
N HIS A 79 21.11 -10.55 11.76
CA HIS A 79 19.95 -9.76 12.15
C HIS A 79 18.65 -10.26 11.49
N LEU A 80 18.68 -10.60 10.21
CA LEU A 80 17.52 -11.14 9.49
C LEU A 80 17.01 -12.44 10.09
N ASP A 81 17.91 -13.38 10.41
CA ASP A 81 17.55 -14.67 11.00
C ASP A 81 16.80 -14.51 12.34
N ARG A 82 17.19 -13.49 13.13
CA ARG A 82 16.49 -13.16 14.38
C ARG A 82 15.06 -12.69 14.14
N TRP A 83 14.82 -11.91 13.09
CA TRP A 83 13.48 -11.43 12.74
C TRP A 83 12.63 -12.55 12.10
N LEU A 84 13.24 -13.38 11.25
CA LEU A 84 12.59 -14.54 10.65
C LEU A 84 12.15 -15.57 11.70
N ALA A 85 12.92 -15.74 12.77
CA ALA A 85 12.53 -16.59 13.89
C ALA A 85 11.24 -16.09 14.59
N ILE A 86 10.98 -14.78 14.60
CA ILE A 86 9.77 -14.18 15.20
C ILE A 86 8.57 -14.35 14.26
N SER A 87 8.79 -14.26 12.94
CA SER A 87 7.74 -14.47 11.93
C SER A 87 7.35 -15.94 11.75
N GLY A 88 7.97 -16.89 12.44
CA GLY A 88 7.58 -18.30 12.42
C GLY A 88 6.19 -18.60 12.97
N THR A 89 5.50 -17.59 13.52
CA THR A 89 4.09 -17.65 13.92
C THR A 89 3.12 -17.17 12.84
N TRP A 90 3.64 -16.63 11.74
CA TRP A 90 2.85 -16.10 10.64
C TRP A 90 2.62 -17.19 9.60
N ASP A 91 1.55 -17.06 8.83
CA ASP A 91 1.27 -17.97 7.72
C ASP A 91 2.41 -17.92 6.69
N ASP A 92 2.72 -19.07 6.10
CA ASP A 92 3.75 -19.16 5.06
C ASP A 92 3.46 -18.21 3.90
N PRO A 93 4.46 -17.47 3.41
CA PRO A 93 4.28 -16.59 2.27
C PRO A 93 3.91 -17.41 1.03
N LYS A 94 2.81 -17.05 0.38
CA LYS A 94 2.37 -17.64 -0.89
C LYS A 94 2.82 -16.76 -2.04
N LEU A 95 3.25 -17.39 -3.13
CA LEU A 95 3.50 -16.69 -4.37
C LEU A 95 2.20 -16.09 -4.90
N ASP A 96 2.28 -14.87 -5.41
CA ASP A 96 1.16 -14.21 -6.08
C ASP A 96 1.16 -14.65 -7.55
N ASP A 97 0.29 -15.60 -7.88
CA ASP A 97 0.16 -16.16 -9.23
C ASP A 97 -0.22 -15.09 -10.27
N ALA A 98 -0.99 -14.07 -9.88
CA ALA A 98 -1.38 -13.00 -10.78
C ALA A 98 -0.18 -12.09 -11.12
N LEU A 99 0.66 -11.80 -10.12
CA LEU A 99 1.90 -11.07 -10.34
C LEU A 99 2.88 -11.86 -11.21
N LEU A 100 3.01 -13.17 -10.97
CA LEU A 100 3.86 -14.05 -11.77
C LEU A 100 3.43 -14.08 -13.24
N ALA A 101 2.13 -14.18 -13.51
CA ALA A 101 1.59 -14.15 -14.87
C ALA A 101 1.96 -12.85 -15.60
N VAL A 102 1.82 -11.70 -14.94
CA VAL A 102 2.21 -10.39 -15.51
C VAL A 102 3.71 -10.34 -15.83
N ILE A 103 4.58 -10.89 -14.98
CA ILE A 103 6.02 -10.90 -15.23
C ILE A 103 6.36 -11.78 -16.44
N SER A 104 5.78 -12.98 -16.53
CA SER A 104 6.01 -13.90 -17.64
C SER A 104 5.45 -13.40 -18.98
N GLU A 105 4.38 -12.60 -18.98
CA GLU A 105 3.85 -11.97 -20.20
C GLU A 105 4.73 -10.81 -20.71
N ASN A 106 5.55 -10.19 -19.85
CA ASN A 106 6.46 -9.09 -20.22
C ASN A 106 7.86 -9.56 -20.66
N GLU A 107 8.12 -10.87 -20.68
CA GLU A 107 9.31 -11.44 -21.31
C GLU A 107 9.07 -11.45 -22.84
N GLU A 108 9.47 -10.36 -23.54
CA GLU A 108 9.47 -10.36 -25.01
C GLU A 108 10.33 -11.54 -25.53
N PRO A 109 9.87 -12.31 -26.53
CA PRO A 109 10.62 -13.43 -27.05
C PRO A 109 11.94 -12.96 -27.67
N ASP A 110 13.02 -13.59 -27.23
CA ASP A 110 14.40 -13.48 -27.71
C ASP A 110 14.48 -13.10 -29.21
N ARG A 111 14.90 -11.87 -29.49
CA ARG A 111 15.12 -11.40 -30.86
C ARG A 111 16.49 -11.91 -31.31
N PRO A 112 16.59 -12.80 -32.31
CA PRO A 112 17.88 -13.33 -32.72
C PRO A 112 18.77 -12.21 -33.29
N VAL A 113 20.02 -12.19 -32.82
CA VAL A 113 21.12 -11.29 -33.23
C VAL A 113 21.55 -11.53 -34.68
#